data_AF-A0A5D0I8T7-F1
#
_entry.id   AF-A0A5D0I8T7-F1
#
_cell.length_a   1.000
_cell.length_b   1.000
_cell.length_c   1.000
_cell.angle_alpha   90.00
_cell.angle_beta   90.00
_cell.angle_gamma   90.00
#
_symmetry.space_group_name_H-M   'P 1'
#
loop_
_entity.id
_entity.type
_entity.pdbx_description
1 polymer ?
#
loop_
_entity_poly.entity_id
_entity_poly.type
_entity_poly.pdbx_seq_one_letter_code
_entity_poly.pdbx_strand_id
1 'polypeptide(L)'
;NKGIYAAIQKTNANTSSAYALDKDSLVSFNLDTIKPLKEGSWENYILGVVAEIKNRNKVIGNFNIVFKGDIPGGAGMSSSAALENSVVFGLNEIFNLGLSKEEMIFISQKAEHNYVGVNCGIMDQYASMFGVKDNALLLDCRTIKAKPFKIDFKHHQLILINTNVKHSLSDS
;
A
#
# COMPACT_ATOMS: atom_id res chain seq x y z
N ASN A 1 -6.91 -4.94 -15.54
CA ASN A 1 -6.98 -5.06 -14.07
C ASN A 1 -5.60 -5.46 -13.58
N LYS A 2 -4.84 -4.51 -13.03
CA LYS A 2 -3.52 -4.72 -12.43
C LYS A 2 -3.63 -4.51 -10.92
N GLY A 3 -2.81 -5.17 -10.11
CA GLY A 3 -2.90 -5.12 -8.66
C GLY A 3 -1.69 -5.70 -7.94
N ILE A 4 -1.74 -5.59 -6.60
CA ILE A 4 -0.88 -6.32 -5.67
C ILE A 4 -1.74 -7.41 -5.02
N TYR A 5 -1.19 -8.61 -4.94
CA TYR A 5 -1.78 -9.77 -4.29
C TYR A 5 -0.90 -10.13 -3.11
N ALA A 6 -1.48 -10.24 -1.92
CA ALA A 6 -0.80 -10.61 -0.71
C ALA A 6 -1.51 -11.79 -0.03
N ALA A 7 -0.74 -12.76 0.45
CA ALA A 7 -1.21 -13.80 1.35
C ALA A 7 -0.53 -13.59 2.71
N ILE A 8 -1.34 -13.51 3.77
CA ILE A 8 -0.86 -13.21 5.13
C ILE A 8 -1.36 -14.29 6.08
N GLN A 9 -0.47 -14.76 6.94
CA GLN A 9 -0.80 -15.68 8.03
C GLN A 9 -0.18 -15.24 9.34
N LYS A 10 -0.84 -15.51 10.47
CA LYS A 10 -0.24 -15.36 11.79
C LYS A 10 0.86 -16.41 12.00
N THR A 11 1.84 -16.09 12.83
CA THR A 11 2.88 -17.04 13.24
C THR A 11 3.16 -16.94 14.73
N ASN A 12 3.56 -18.06 15.34
CA ASN A 12 4.04 -18.14 16.72
C ASN A 12 5.56 -17.94 16.82
N ALA A 13 6.24 -17.70 15.70
CA ALA A 13 7.65 -17.33 15.70
C ALA A 13 7.88 -16.01 16.46
N ASN A 14 9.11 -15.77 16.90
CA ASN A 14 9.50 -14.54 17.59
C ASN A 14 9.66 -13.34 16.64
N THR A 15 9.60 -13.56 15.33
CA THR A 15 9.75 -12.55 14.30
C THR A 15 8.65 -12.68 13.25
N SER A 16 8.38 -11.58 12.56
CA SER A 16 7.57 -11.55 11.34
C SER A 16 8.47 -11.67 10.11
N SER A 17 7.92 -12.14 9.00
CA SER A 17 8.64 -12.21 7.73
C SER A 17 7.80 -11.70 6.56
N ALA A 18 8.46 -11.08 5.58
CA ALA A 18 7.84 -10.64 4.35
C ALA A 18 8.66 -11.07 3.14
N TYR A 19 8.00 -11.71 2.18
CA TYR A 19 8.61 -12.23 0.96
C TYR A 19 8.00 -11.56 -0.28
N ALA A 20 8.85 -10.86 -1.04
CA ALA A 20 8.50 -10.23 -2.31
C ALA A 20 8.77 -11.20 -3.46
N LEU A 21 7.74 -11.87 -3.96
CA LEU A 21 7.87 -12.96 -4.95
C LEU A 21 8.49 -12.48 -6.28
N ASP A 22 8.17 -11.27 -6.73
CA ASP A 22 8.72 -10.72 -7.99
C ASP A 22 10.18 -10.28 -7.89
N LYS A 23 10.70 -10.15 -6.65
CA LYS A 23 12.08 -9.74 -6.38
C LYS A 23 12.94 -10.87 -5.83
N ASP A 24 12.36 -12.05 -5.58
CA ASP A 24 13.01 -13.17 -4.89
C ASP A 24 13.74 -12.70 -3.61
N SER A 25 13.02 -11.93 -2.78
CA SER A 25 13.62 -11.20 -1.65
C SER A 25 12.80 -11.38 -0.38
N LEU A 26 13.47 -11.80 0.70
CA LEU A 26 12.88 -12.03 2.02
C LEU A 26 13.46 -11.04 3.04
N VAL A 27 12.60 -10.45 3.85
CA VAL A 27 12.99 -9.71 5.06
C VAL A 27 12.35 -10.36 6.29
N SER A 28 13.11 -10.44 7.38
CA SER A 28 12.60 -10.82 8.70
C SER A 28 12.78 -9.66 9.66
N PHE A 29 11.77 -9.38 10.49
CA PHE A 29 11.77 -8.23 11.38
C PHE A 29 11.08 -8.52 12.72
N ASN A 30 11.54 -7.84 13.76
CA ASN A 30 10.93 -7.88 15.08
C ASN A 30 9.94 -6.70 15.22
N LEU A 31 8.73 -6.99 15.72
CA LEU A 31 7.67 -6.00 15.85
C LEU A 31 7.97 -4.89 16.87
N ASP A 32 8.85 -5.13 17.84
CA ASP A 32 9.19 -4.19 18.92
C ASP A 32 10.30 -3.22 18.53
N THR A 33 11.10 -3.55 17.51
CA THR A 33 12.28 -2.76 17.10
C THR A 33 12.18 -2.26 15.67
N ILE A 34 10.97 -1.99 15.20
CA ILE A 34 10.73 -1.51 13.83
C ILE A 34 11.37 -0.13 13.64
N LYS A 35 12.19 -0.02 12.59
CA LYS A 35 12.83 1.22 12.14
C LYS A 35 12.89 1.23 10.62
N PRO A 36 12.88 2.40 9.97
CA PRO A 36 13.14 2.50 8.54
C PRO A 36 14.49 1.86 8.18
N LEU A 37 14.52 1.11 7.08
CA LEU A 37 15.73 0.60 6.44
C LEU A 37 16.26 1.64 5.43
N LYS A 38 17.23 1.24 4.61
CA LYS A 38 17.81 2.09 3.56
C LYS A 38 16.70 2.72 2.70
N GLU A 39 16.83 4.00 2.40
CA GLU A 39 15.89 4.74 1.56
C GLU A 39 15.65 4.04 0.22
N GLY A 40 14.39 4.04 -0.24
CA GLY A 40 13.95 3.36 -1.46
C GLY A 40 13.81 1.83 -1.37
N SER A 41 14.03 1.23 -0.19
CA SER A 41 13.84 -0.21 0.02
C SER A 41 12.34 -0.55 0.13
N TRP A 42 11.91 -1.66 -0.48
CA TRP A 42 10.49 -2.03 -0.52
C TRP A 42 9.95 -2.49 0.83
N GLU A 43 10.85 -2.98 1.68
CA GLU A 43 10.61 -3.42 3.03
C GLU A 43 9.99 -2.28 3.87
N ASN A 44 10.37 -1.03 3.58
CA ASN A 44 9.85 0.15 4.27
C ASN A 44 8.34 0.33 4.09
N TYR A 45 7.74 -0.13 2.98
CA TYR A 45 6.28 -0.11 2.81
C TYR A 45 5.58 -0.98 3.87
N ILE A 46 6.12 -2.17 4.14
CA ILE A 46 5.53 -3.11 5.12
C ILE A 46 5.84 -2.65 6.54
N LEU A 47 7.11 -2.30 6.81
CA LEU A 47 7.54 -1.84 8.13
C LEU A 47 6.77 -0.57 8.54
N GLY A 48 6.57 0.36 7.61
CA GLY A 48 5.82 1.58 7.85
C GLY A 48 4.35 1.32 8.17
N VAL A 49 3.68 0.46 7.41
CA VAL A 49 2.29 0.09 7.73
C VAL A 49 2.18 -0.51 9.12
N VAL A 50 3.09 -1.43 9.46
CA VAL A 50 3.09 -2.06 10.78
C VAL A 50 3.29 -1.02 11.89
N ALA A 51 4.25 -0.13 11.73
CA ALA A 51 4.51 0.92 12.72
C ALA A 51 3.33 1.88 12.87
N GLU A 52 2.71 2.29 11.77
CA GLU A 52 1.57 3.21 11.80
C GLU A 52 0.30 2.57 12.37
N ILE A 53 0.12 1.24 12.21
CA ILE A 53 -0.89 0.47 12.96
C ILE A 53 -0.61 0.55 14.46
N LYS A 54 0.65 0.33 14.90
CA LYS A 54 1.03 0.42 16.33
C LYS A 54 0.83 1.83 16.88
N ASN A 55 1.12 2.87 16.11
CA ASN A 55 0.89 4.27 16.49
C ASN A 55 -0.59 4.59 16.75
N ARG A 56 -1.52 3.76 16.26
CA ARG A 56 -2.97 3.84 16.53
C ARG A 56 -3.39 3.02 17.75
N ASN A 57 -2.45 2.59 18.60
CA ASN A 57 -2.67 1.73 19.76
C ASN A 57 -3.33 0.40 19.42
N LYS A 58 -3.11 -0.11 18.20
CA LYS A 58 -3.58 -1.43 17.78
C LYS A 58 -2.50 -2.46 18.05
N VAL A 59 -2.92 -3.63 18.53
CA VAL A 59 -2.02 -4.74 18.85
C VAL A 59 -2.04 -5.74 17.70
N ILE A 60 -0.86 -6.05 17.17
CA ILE A 60 -0.67 -7.13 16.21
C ILE A 60 0.34 -8.14 16.75
N GLY A 61 0.13 -9.41 16.44
CA GLY A 61 1.12 -10.47 16.67
C GLY A 61 2.04 -10.66 15.47
N ASN A 62 3.02 -11.56 15.59
CA ASN A 62 3.89 -11.88 14.47
C ASN A 62 3.11 -12.51 13.31
N PHE A 63 3.55 -12.21 12.09
CA PHE A 63 2.93 -12.70 10.86
C PHE A 63 3.96 -12.99 9.77
N ASN A 64 3.57 -13.83 8.81
CA ASN A 64 4.28 -14.01 7.56
C ASN A 64 3.42 -13.46 6.43
N ILE A 65 4.04 -12.71 5.52
CA ILE A 65 3.40 -12.21 4.30
C ILE A 65 4.21 -12.62 3.08
N VAL A 66 3.54 -13.08 2.03
CA VAL A 66 4.09 -13.15 0.68
C VAL A 66 3.26 -12.26 -0.22
N PHE A 67 3.91 -11.50 -1.11
CA PHE A 67 3.20 -10.67 -2.07
C PHE A 67 3.83 -10.68 -3.46
N LYS A 68 3.00 -10.36 -4.44
CA LYS A 68 3.33 -10.22 -5.87
C LYS A 68 2.49 -9.11 -6.49
N GLY A 69 3.03 -8.38 -7.45
CA GLY A 69 2.32 -7.38 -8.22
C GLY A 69 2.52 -7.52 -9.72
N ASP A 70 1.48 -7.18 -10.49
CA ASP A 70 1.58 -7.02 -11.95
C ASP A 70 1.44 -5.55 -12.38
N ILE A 71 1.50 -4.62 -11.41
CA ILE A 71 1.62 -3.17 -11.62
C ILE A 71 3.08 -2.86 -12.02
N PRO A 72 3.33 -2.34 -13.23
CA PRO A 72 4.66 -1.91 -13.64
C PRO A 72 5.27 -0.89 -12.68
N GLY A 73 6.40 -1.23 -12.06
CA GLY A 73 7.14 -0.33 -11.17
C GLY A 73 7.63 0.91 -11.91
N GLY A 74 7.44 2.08 -11.30
CA GLY A 74 7.86 3.37 -11.86
C GLY A 74 6.98 3.92 -12.99
N ALA A 75 5.87 3.26 -13.33
CA ALA A 75 4.97 3.70 -14.39
C ALA A 75 3.88 4.70 -13.94
N GLY A 76 4.01 5.29 -12.75
CA GLY A 76 3.01 6.21 -12.20
C GLY A 76 1.65 5.58 -11.91
N MET A 77 1.61 4.27 -11.67
CA MET A 77 0.37 3.50 -11.37
C MET A 77 0.26 3.10 -9.88
N SER A 78 0.90 3.85 -8.99
CA SER A 78 0.66 3.74 -7.54
C SER A 78 0.90 2.34 -6.96
N SER A 79 1.95 1.64 -7.42
CA SER A 79 2.28 0.29 -6.94
C SER A 79 2.60 0.25 -5.44
N SER A 80 3.15 1.33 -4.88
CA SER A 80 3.42 1.46 -3.44
C SER A 80 2.12 1.50 -2.64
N ALA A 81 1.22 2.42 -2.98
CA ALA A 81 -0.07 2.55 -2.32
C ALA A 81 -0.90 1.25 -2.37
N ALA A 82 -0.85 0.52 -3.49
CA ALA A 82 -1.50 -0.79 -3.60
C ALA A 82 -0.89 -1.84 -2.64
N LEU A 83 0.44 -1.83 -2.48
CA LEU A 83 1.12 -2.70 -1.51
C LEU A 83 0.76 -2.32 -0.08
N GLU A 84 0.90 -1.06 0.29
CA GLU A 84 0.57 -0.55 1.64
C GLU A 84 -0.87 -0.88 2.03
N ASN A 85 -1.82 -0.59 1.12
CA ASN A 85 -3.23 -0.90 1.31
C ASN A 85 -3.49 -2.40 1.46
N SER A 86 -2.82 -3.25 0.68
CA SER A 86 -2.95 -4.70 0.79
C SER A 86 -2.48 -5.22 2.16
N VAL A 87 -1.39 -4.64 2.67
CA VAL A 87 -0.80 -5.02 3.97
C VAL A 87 -1.71 -4.56 5.11
N VAL A 88 -2.11 -3.28 5.15
CA VAL A 88 -2.96 -2.77 6.23
C VAL A 88 -4.32 -3.46 6.24
N PHE A 89 -4.90 -3.72 5.07
CA PHE A 89 -6.17 -4.44 4.95
C PHE A 89 -6.04 -5.86 5.46
N GLY A 90 -5.04 -6.62 4.99
CA GLY A 90 -4.84 -7.99 5.42
C GLY A 90 -4.53 -8.10 6.92
N LEU A 91 -3.72 -7.20 7.48
CA LEU A 91 -3.45 -7.15 8.92
C LEU A 91 -4.70 -6.77 9.73
N ASN A 92 -5.50 -5.82 9.24
CA ASN A 92 -6.76 -5.44 9.86
C ASN A 92 -7.71 -6.64 9.98
N GLU A 93 -7.85 -7.43 8.91
CA GLU A 93 -8.72 -8.61 8.89
C GLU A 93 -8.20 -9.71 9.81
N ILE A 94 -6.95 -10.16 9.65
CA ILE A 94 -6.48 -11.33 10.40
C ILE A 94 -6.38 -11.04 11.90
N PHE A 95 -6.06 -9.80 12.31
CA PHE A 95 -5.96 -9.41 13.71
C PHE A 95 -7.23 -8.76 14.27
N ASN A 96 -8.31 -8.65 13.47
CA ASN A 96 -9.57 -8.01 13.86
C ASN A 96 -9.36 -6.61 14.48
N LEU A 97 -8.57 -5.77 13.82
CA LEU A 97 -8.14 -4.47 14.39
C LEU A 97 -9.28 -3.44 14.43
N GLY A 98 -10.36 -3.66 13.67
CA GLY A 98 -11.52 -2.78 13.63
C GLY A 98 -11.22 -1.40 13.04
N LEU A 99 -10.24 -1.30 12.15
CA LEU A 99 -9.92 -0.07 11.42
C LEU A 99 -10.94 0.14 10.30
N SER A 100 -11.47 1.34 10.21
CA SER A 100 -12.23 1.78 9.04
C SER A 100 -11.32 1.90 7.81
N LYS A 101 -11.90 1.81 6.61
CA LYS A 101 -11.14 2.03 5.37
C LYS A 101 -10.48 3.42 5.31
N GLU A 102 -11.11 4.43 5.90
CA GLU A 102 -10.53 5.78 5.99
C GLU A 102 -9.28 5.79 6.89
N GLU A 103 -9.32 5.12 8.04
CA GLU A 103 -8.12 4.99 8.88
C GLU A 103 -7.00 4.24 8.16
N MET A 104 -7.35 3.19 7.42
CA MET A 104 -6.39 2.39 6.67
C MET A 104 -5.65 3.20 5.60
N ILE A 105 -6.34 4.03 4.81
CA ILE A 105 -5.65 4.86 3.79
C ILE A 105 -4.70 5.89 4.42
N PHE A 106 -5.03 6.42 5.61
CA PHE A 106 -4.13 7.33 6.32
C PHE A 106 -2.93 6.60 6.94
N ILE A 107 -3.11 5.36 7.38
CA ILE A 107 -2.01 4.50 7.82
C ILE A 107 -1.06 4.25 6.64
N SER A 108 -1.59 3.85 5.47
CA SER A 108 -0.78 3.67 4.26
C SER A 108 -0.03 4.96 3.88
N GLN A 109 -0.72 6.11 3.83
CA GLN A 109 -0.08 7.38 3.49
C GLN A 109 1.06 7.74 4.46
N LYS A 110 0.84 7.54 5.77
CA LYS A 110 1.88 7.82 6.77
C LYS A 110 3.04 6.84 6.69
N ALA A 111 2.82 5.59 6.28
CA ALA A 111 3.90 4.64 6.01
C ALA A 111 4.81 5.17 4.89
N GLU A 112 4.23 5.65 3.79
CA GLU A 112 4.97 6.27 2.68
C GLU A 112 5.79 7.49 3.18
N HIS A 113 5.20 8.36 4.00
CA HIS A 113 5.89 9.55 4.52
C HIS A 113 7.02 9.21 5.49
N ASN A 114 6.74 8.39 6.51
CA ASN A 114 7.61 8.21 7.67
C ASN A 114 8.66 7.12 7.49
N TYR A 115 8.43 6.15 6.60
CA TYR A 115 9.31 5.00 6.41
C TYR A 115 9.94 4.96 5.02
N VAL A 116 9.21 5.37 3.99
CA VAL A 116 9.73 5.37 2.62
C VAL A 116 10.42 6.70 2.31
N GLY A 117 9.93 7.80 2.89
CA GLY A 117 10.48 9.15 2.74
C GLY A 117 9.82 9.97 1.63
N VAL A 118 8.68 9.52 1.09
CA VAL A 118 8.00 10.19 -0.02
C VAL A 118 6.76 10.93 0.49
N ASN A 119 6.77 12.27 0.42
CA ASN A 119 5.67 13.13 0.87
C ASN A 119 4.52 13.18 -0.17
N CYS A 120 3.75 12.09 -0.29
CA CYS A 120 2.64 11.99 -1.24
C CYS A 120 1.30 12.56 -0.71
N GLY A 121 0.38 12.85 -1.62
CA GLY A 121 -1.03 13.08 -1.28
C GLY A 121 -1.76 11.78 -0.91
N ILE A 122 -3.08 11.85 -0.71
CA ILE A 122 -3.93 10.71 -0.32
C ILE A 122 -4.56 9.96 -1.50
N MET A 123 -4.47 10.53 -2.71
CA MET A 123 -5.24 10.09 -3.88
C MET A 123 -5.01 8.62 -4.23
N ASP A 124 -3.75 8.19 -4.19
CA ASP A 124 -3.32 6.85 -4.60
C ASP A 124 -3.84 5.79 -3.63
N GLN A 125 -3.65 6.02 -2.33
CA GLN A 125 -4.19 5.15 -1.28
C GLN A 125 -5.72 5.13 -1.34
N TYR A 126 -6.37 6.27 -1.59
CA TYR A 126 -7.83 6.34 -1.70
C TYR A 126 -8.35 5.54 -2.90
N ALA A 127 -7.80 5.77 -4.09
CA ALA A 127 -8.22 5.11 -5.33
C ALA A 127 -8.04 3.59 -5.23
N SER A 128 -6.94 3.14 -4.63
CA SER A 128 -6.67 1.72 -4.41
C SER A 128 -7.63 1.05 -3.41
N MET A 129 -8.02 1.73 -2.32
CA MET A 129 -8.86 1.15 -1.26
C MET A 129 -10.37 1.23 -1.56
N PHE A 130 -10.80 2.29 -2.25
CA PHE A 130 -12.21 2.63 -2.48
C PHE A 130 -12.65 2.48 -3.94
N GLY A 131 -11.79 1.95 -4.81
CA GLY A 131 -12.11 1.70 -6.21
C GLY A 131 -13.41 0.90 -6.38
N VAL A 132 -14.30 1.40 -7.25
CA VAL A 132 -15.55 0.73 -7.61
C VAL A 132 -15.45 0.33 -9.07
N LYS A 133 -15.80 -0.93 -9.36
CA LYS A 133 -15.79 -1.46 -10.73
C LYS A 133 -16.57 -0.53 -11.67
N ASP A 134 -16.00 -0.26 -12.85
CA ASP A 134 -16.58 0.58 -13.91
C ASP A 134 -16.90 2.03 -13.49
N ASN A 135 -16.21 2.57 -12.47
CA ASN A 135 -16.42 3.94 -11.99
C ASN A 135 -15.10 4.73 -11.86
N ALA A 136 -15.14 6.03 -12.13
CA ALA A 136 -14.16 7.01 -11.68
C ALA A 136 -14.58 7.55 -10.31
N LEU A 137 -13.63 8.04 -9.52
CA LEU A 137 -13.89 8.68 -8.23
C LEU A 137 -13.55 10.16 -8.32
N LEU A 138 -14.53 11.04 -8.06
CA LEU A 138 -14.29 12.45 -7.81
C LEU A 138 -14.05 12.63 -6.31
N LEU A 139 -12.80 12.82 -5.90
CA LEU A 139 -12.37 12.94 -4.51
C LEU A 139 -12.11 14.42 -4.14
N ASP A 140 -12.78 14.93 -3.10
CA ASP A 140 -12.37 16.18 -2.45
C ASP A 140 -11.34 15.85 -1.36
N CYS A 141 -10.06 16.13 -1.63
CA CYS A 141 -8.96 15.81 -0.72
C CYS A 141 -8.97 16.62 0.60
N ARG A 142 -9.76 17.68 0.73
CA ARG A 142 -9.89 18.42 2.00
C ARG A 142 -10.84 17.73 2.96
N THR A 143 -11.90 17.12 2.43
CA THR A 143 -12.93 16.45 3.22
C THR A 143 -12.86 14.93 3.17
N ILE A 144 -12.06 14.38 2.25
CA ILE A 144 -11.88 12.94 1.97
C ILE A 144 -13.17 12.24 1.52
N LYS A 145 -14.16 13.02 1.08
CA LYS A 145 -15.40 12.50 0.50
C LYS A 145 -15.20 12.26 -1.00
N ALA A 146 -15.57 11.07 -1.46
CA ALA A 146 -15.60 10.74 -2.88
C ALA A 146 -17.02 10.51 -3.39
N LYS A 147 -17.24 10.91 -4.64
CA LYS A 147 -18.44 10.57 -5.40
C LYS A 147 -18.04 9.67 -6.58
N PRO A 148 -18.59 8.44 -6.67
CA PRO A 148 -18.36 7.59 -7.82
C PRO A 148 -19.17 8.09 -9.03
N PHE A 149 -18.55 8.02 -10.20
CA PHE A 149 -19.18 8.28 -11.49
C PHE A 149 -18.96 7.08 -12.39
N LYS A 150 -20.06 6.45 -12.82
CA LYS A 150 -19.99 5.33 -13.76
C LYS A 150 -19.35 5.80 -15.04
N ILE A 151 -18.31 5.09 -15.46
CA ILE A 151 -17.64 5.33 -16.73
C ILE A 151 -18.29 4.44 -17.78
N ASP A 152 -18.83 5.09 -18.81
CA ASP A 152 -19.24 4.45 -20.05
C ASP A 152 -18.57 5.19 -21.20
N PHE A 153 -17.51 4.60 -21.74
CA PHE A 153 -16.76 5.20 -22.83
C PHE A 153 -17.51 5.11 -24.18
N LYS A 154 -18.60 4.33 -24.28
CA LYS A 154 -19.32 4.05 -25.53
C LYS A 154 -18.37 3.58 -26.63
N HIS A 155 -18.02 4.45 -27.57
CA HIS A 155 -17.12 4.18 -28.70
C HIS A 155 -15.68 4.64 -28.46
N HIS A 156 -15.35 5.10 -27.25
CA HIS A 156 -14.01 5.54 -26.86
C HIS A 156 -13.34 4.50 -25.98
N GLN A 157 -12.03 4.66 -25.79
CA GLN A 157 -11.23 3.83 -24.88
C GLN A 157 -10.22 4.72 -24.15
N LEU A 158 -9.92 4.37 -22.90
CA LEU A 158 -8.80 4.93 -22.16
C LEU A 158 -7.57 4.05 -22.41
N ILE A 159 -6.54 4.63 -23.01
CA ILE A 159 -5.28 3.94 -23.27
C ILE A 159 -4.21 4.49 -22.33
N LEU A 160 -3.59 3.60 -21.58
CA LEU A 160 -2.42 3.93 -20.77
C LEU A 160 -1.15 3.68 -21.60
N ILE A 161 -0.37 4.74 -21.84
CA ILE A 161 0.89 4.66 -22.59
C ILE A 161 2.04 4.92 -21.61
N ASN A 162 2.85 3.89 -21.35
CA ASN A 162 4.04 4.01 -20.51
C ASN A 162 5.21 4.55 -21.36
N THR A 163 5.83 5.65 -20.92
CA THR A 163 6.98 6.26 -21.59
C THR A 163 8.23 5.38 -21.54
N ASN A 164 8.29 4.41 -20.61
CA ASN A 164 9.46 3.59 -20.29
C ASN A 164 10.69 4.39 -19.81
N VAL A 165 10.51 5.67 -19.46
CA VAL A 165 11.55 6.49 -18.85
C VAL A 165 11.43 6.40 -17.34
N LYS A 166 12.54 6.13 -16.65
CA LYS A 166 12.62 6.11 -15.19
C LYS A 166 13.38 7.35 -14.71
N HIS A 167 12.69 8.21 -13.97
CA HIS A 167 13.34 9.27 -13.19
C HIS A 167 13.45 8.81 -11.73
N SER A 168 14.61 9.00 -11.11
CA SER A 168 14.78 8.88 -9.67
C SER A 168 13.98 9.99 -8.99
N LEU A 169 13.14 9.64 -8.01
CA LEU A 169 12.42 10.61 -7.16
C LEU A 169 13.37 11.40 -6.23
N SER A 170 14.67 11.10 -6.23
CA SER A 170 15.71 11.71 -5.39
C SER A 170 16.41 12.94 -6.00
N ASP A 171 15.93 13.48 -7.11
CA ASP A 171 16.52 14.67 -7.77
C ASP A 171 15.56 15.87 -7.80
N SER A 172 14.91 16.18 -6.67
CA SER A 172 14.13 17.43 -6.50
C SER A 172 14.21 17.95 -5.06
#